data_AF-A0A2U2N107-F1
#
_entry.id   AF-A0A2U2N107-F1
#
_cell.length_a   1.000
_cell.length_b   1.000
_cell.length_c   1.000
_cell.angle_alpha   90.00
_cell.angle_beta   90.00
_cell.angle_gamma   90.00
#
_symmetry.space_group_name_H-M   'P 1'
#
loop_
_entity.id
_entity.type
_entity.pdbx_description
1 polymer ?
#
loop_
_entity_poly.entity_id
_entity_poly.type
_entity_poly.pdbx_seq_one_letter_code
_entity_poly.pdbx_strand_id
1 'polypeptide(L)'
;MIESTPSQRTVLLRISDYNNKGRQYVKLASGYGVVYNQDPPITLLQSLGAHAARHNGRVLIPFSGHISIKNVIFCKHFIILATNGEYLAGDIVNAGENYRKGVTEDGEYTLPPEYMATKMKMWMRAKNVKVGQNFDPSPYVLDDFRDDSTTRPLADTINSSKCSAMIVYDLSIQEGADFYE
;
A
#
# COMPACT_ATOMS: atom_id res chain seq x y z
N MET A 1 22.52 11.33 -13.17
CA MET A 1 21.55 10.22 -13.25
C MET A 1 21.59 9.53 -11.91
N ILE A 2 20.43 9.38 -11.25
CA ILE A 2 20.32 8.40 -10.16
C ILE A 2 20.11 7.07 -10.87
N GLU A 3 21.13 6.21 -10.89
CA GLU A 3 20.93 4.82 -11.31
C GLU A 3 19.97 4.18 -10.31
N SER A 4 18.70 4.09 -10.70
CA SER A 4 17.68 3.59 -9.79
C SER A 4 17.76 2.08 -9.70
N THR A 5 18.06 1.59 -8.51
CA THR A 5 18.14 0.16 -8.24
C THR A 5 16.75 -0.37 -7.85
N PRO A 6 16.42 -1.63 -8.13
CA PRO A 6 15.15 -2.22 -7.70
C PRO A 6 14.91 -2.10 -6.18
N SER A 7 15.97 -2.06 -5.37
CA SER A 7 15.91 -1.89 -3.92
C SER A 7 15.33 -0.54 -3.50
N GLN A 8 15.53 0.51 -4.28
CA GLN A 8 14.99 1.84 -3.98
C GLN A 8 13.52 2.01 -4.41
N ARG A 9 13.01 1.11 -5.27
CA ARG A 9 11.66 1.24 -5.84
C ARG A 9 10.59 0.84 -4.84
N THR A 10 9.67 1.77 -4.63
CA THR A 10 8.54 1.66 -3.70
C THR A 10 7.23 1.92 -4.42
N VAL A 11 6.24 1.05 -4.23
CA VAL A 11 4.86 1.37 -4.63
C VAL A 11 4.16 2.16 -3.53
N LEU A 12 3.68 3.35 -3.87
CA LEU A 12 2.87 4.19 -2.99
C LEU A 12 1.40 4.08 -3.40
N LEU A 13 0.58 3.52 -2.54
CA LEU A 13 -0.87 3.47 -2.67
C LEU A 13 -1.51 4.49 -1.74
N ARG A 14 -2.37 5.35 -2.28
CA ARG A 14 -3.16 6.30 -1.48
C ARG A 14 -4.57 5.77 -1.31
N ILE A 15 -5.01 5.72 -0.06
CA ILE A 15 -6.38 5.37 0.31
C ILE A 15 -7.01 6.56 1.03
N SER A 16 -8.33 6.71 0.89
CA SER A 16 -9.05 7.56 1.82
C SER A 16 -9.09 6.90 3.20
N ASP A 17 -9.27 7.73 4.22
CA ASP A 17 -9.51 7.38 5.63
C ASP A 17 -10.75 6.51 5.90
N TYR A 18 -11.30 5.81 4.90
CA TYR A 18 -12.52 5.01 5.09
C TYR A 18 -12.25 3.81 6.02
N ASN A 19 -12.72 3.97 7.25
CA ASN A 19 -12.92 2.92 8.23
C ASN A 19 -13.89 1.86 7.69
N ASN A 20 -13.37 0.66 7.42
CA ASN A 20 -14.17 -0.46 6.92
C ASN A 20 -14.64 -1.43 8.02
N LYS A 21 -14.21 -1.24 9.28
CA LYS A 21 -14.63 -2.12 10.37
C LYS A 21 -15.97 -1.67 10.95
N GLY A 22 -16.91 -2.62 11.06
CA GLY A 22 -18.17 -2.44 11.78
C GLY A 22 -19.27 -1.67 11.04
N ARG A 23 -19.08 -1.26 9.77
CA ARG A 23 -20.12 -0.59 8.97
C ARG A 23 -21.18 -1.57 8.49
N GLN A 24 -22.28 -1.69 9.22
CA GLN A 24 -23.50 -2.30 8.67
C GLN A 24 -24.30 -1.24 7.94
N TYR A 25 -24.47 -1.43 6.62
CA TYR A 25 -25.39 -0.64 5.82
C TYR A 25 -26.75 -1.32 5.82
N VAL A 26 -27.73 -0.69 6.46
CA VAL A 26 -29.12 -1.13 6.41
C VAL A 26 -29.87 -0.20 5.47
N LYS A 27 -30.31 -0.74 4.32
CA LYS A 27 -31.17 -0.01 3.38
C LYS A 27 -32.56 0.09 4.00
N LEU A 28 -33.01 1.31 4.29
CA LEU A 28 -34.34 1.55 4.85
C LEU A 28 -35.37 1.77 3.73
N ALA A 29 -35.01 2.52 2.68
CA ALA A 29 -35.87 2.81 1.53
C ALA A 29 -35.02 3.17 0.30
N SER A 30 -35.67 3.45 -0.84
CA SER A 30 -34.95 3.97 -2.02
C SER A 30 -34.29 5.31 -1.67
N GLY A 31 -32.96 5.38 -1.80
CA GLY A 31 -32.18 6.58 -1.46
C GLY A 31 -31.84 6.76 0.02
N TYR A 32 -32.33 5.90 0.92
CA TYR A 32 -32.10 6.02 2.37
C TYR A 32 -31.46 4.76 2.95
N GLY A 33 -30.34 4.92 3.63
CA GLY A 33 -29.71 3.86 4.40
C GLY A 33 -29.03 4.39 5.65
N VAL A 34 -28.94 3.54 6.68
CA VAL A 34 -28.25 3.84 7.93
C VAL A 34 -26.94 3.07 7.96
N VAL A 35 -25.87 3.76 8.36
CA VAL A 35 -24.55 3.16 8.61
C VAL A 35 -24.38 3.07 10.12
N TYR A 36 -24.46 1.86 10.65
CA TYR A 36 -24.11 1.61 12.05
C TYR A 36 -22.59 1.44 12.14
N ASN A 37 -21.92 2.14 13.07
CA ASN A 37 -20.57 1.81 13.51
C ASN A 37 -20.69 1.16 14.88
N GLN A 38 -20.51 -0.15 14.97
CA GLN A 38 -20.73 -0.90 16.22
C GLN A 38 -19.51 -0.93 17.15
N ASP A 39 -18.33 -0.54 16.67
CA ASP A 39 -17.06 -0.53 17.40
C ASP A 39 -16.32 0.82 17.21
N PRO A 40 -15.35 1.16 18.08
CA PRO A 40 -14.38 2.22 17.80
C PRO A 40 -13.77 1.97 16.40
N PRO A 41 -13.67 2.99 15.55
CA PRO A 41 -13.21 2.79 14.18
C PRO A 41 -11.74 2.35 14.16
N ILE A 42 -11.49 1.05 14.01
CA ILE A 42 -10.16 0.54 13.65
C ILE A 42 -9.98 0.77 12.16
N THR A 43 -8.92 1.49 11.79
CA THR A 43 -8.63 1.79 10.38
C THR A 43 -8.25 0.52 9.63
N LEU A 44 -8.32 0.56 8.29
CA LEU A 44 -7.83 -0.53 7.46
C LEU A 44 -6.34 -0.82 7.73
N LEU A 45 -5.53 0.24 7.88
CA LEU A 45 -4.10 0.14 8.12
C LEU A 45 -3.81 -0.52 9.46
N GLN A 46 -4.53 -0.14 10.51
CA GLN A 46 -4.42 -0.77 11.83
C GLN A 46 -4.83 -2.24 11.80
N SER A 47 -5.89 -2.58 11.07
CA SER A 47 -6.35 -3.97 10.92
C SER A 47 -5.30 -4.83 10.22
N LEU A 48 -4.71 -4.33 9.13
CA LEU A 48 -3.63 -5.01 8.40
C LEU A 48 -2.35 -5.11 9.25
N GLY A 49 -1.99 -4.05 9.98
CA GLY A 49 -0.84 -4.04 10.88
C GLY A 49 -0.97 -5.01 12.05
N ALA A 50 -2.11 -5.02 12.73
CA ALA A 50 -2.41 -5.95 13.82
C ALA A 50 -2.50 -7.41 13.33
N HIS A 51 -2.96 -7.62 12.09
CA HIS A 51 -2.88 -8.93 11.44
C HIS A 51 -1.43 -9.33 11.22
N ALA A 52 -0.62 -8.48 10.58
CA ALA A 52 0.78 -8.78 10.31
C ALA A 52 1.56 -9.07 11.60
N ALA A 53 1.34 -8.32 12.68
CA ALA A 53 1.98 -8.55 13.98
C ALA A 53 1.69 -9.95 14.54
N ARG A 54 0.48 -10.48 14.34
CA ARG A 54 0.09 -11.85 14.74
C ARG A 54 0.62 -12.95 13.81
N HIS A 55 1.08 -12.56 12.62
CA HIS A 55 1.55 -13.45 11.56
C HIS A 55 3.02 -13.19 11.21
N ASN A 56 3.86 -12.93 12.22
CA ASN A 56 5.31 -12.74 12.06
C ASN A 56 5.69 -11.65 11.04
N GLY A 57 4.97 -10.52 11.08
CA GLY A 57 5.14 -9.38 10.19
C GLY A 57 4.63 -9.60 8.76
N ARG A 58 3.95 -10.71 8.47
CA ARG A 58 3.48 -11.08 7.13
C ARG A 58 2.00 -10.80 6.94
N VAL A 59 1.62 -10.33 5.75
CA VAL A 59 0.22 -10.09 5.40
C VAL A 59 0.03 -10.14 3.87
N LEU A 60 -1.14 -10.60 3.44
CA LEU A 60 -1.59 -10.48 2.06
C LEU A 60 -2.40 -9.19 1.92
N ILE A 61 -2.04 -8.33 0.97
CA ILE A 61 -2.69 -7.04 0.74
C ILE A 61 -3.31 -7.03 -0.66
N PRO A 62 -4.64 -7.16 -0.78
CA PRO A 62 -5.35 -6.97 -2.03
C PRO A 62 -5.55 -5.47 -2.29
N PHE A 63 -5.32 -5.06 -3.54
CA PHE A 63 -5.42 -3.66 -3.95
C PHE A 63 -5.89 -3.53 -5.40
N SER A 64 -6.30 -2.31 -5.74
CA SER A 64 -6.63 -1.87 -7.10
C SER A 64 -6.10 -0.47 -7.28
N GLY A 65 -5.50 -0.18 -8.43
CA GLY A 65 -4.98 1.14 -8.75
C GLY A 65 -4.74 1.28 -10.24
N HIS A 66 -4.55 2.52 -10.69
CA HIS A 66 -4.12 2.82 -12.06
C HIS A 66 -2.61 2.58 -12.20
N ILE A 67 -2.17 1.36 -11.93
CA ILE A 67 -0.78 0.93 -12.01
C ILE A 67 -0.71 -0.48 -12.61
N SER A 68 0.31 -0.73 -13.44
CA SER A 68 0.57 -2.07 -13.98
C SER A 68 1.20 -2.96 -12.90
N ILE A 69 0.74 -4.21 -12.80
CA ILE A 69 1.37 -5.20 -11.90
C ILE A 69 2.85 -5.39 -12.21
N LYS A 70 3.26 -5.25 -13.48
CA LYS A 70 4.66 -5.39 -13.89
C LYS A 70 5.54 -4.40 -13.15
N ASN A 71 5.08 -3.15 -12.98
CA ASN A 71 5.83 -2.13 -12.23
C ASN A 71 5.88 -2.45 -10.73
N VAL A 72 4.80 -3.00 -10.18
CA VAL A 72 4.75 -3.41 -8.76
C VAL A 72 5.71 -4.57 -8.47
N ILE A 73 5.85 -5.53 -9.39
CA ILE A 73 6.79 -6.66 -9.26
C ILE A 73 8.25 -6.20 -9.18
N PHE A 74 8.59 -5.05 -9.79
CA PHE A 74 9.93 -4.46 -9.69
C PHE A 74 10.15 -3.62 -8.42
N CYS A 75 9.13 -3.41 -7.59
CA CYS A 75 9.27 -2.71 -6.33
C CYS A 75 9.69 -3.68 -5.22
N LYS A 76 10.60 -3.24 -4.34
CA LYS A 76 10.99 -3.99 -3.14
C LYS A 76 10.21 -3.57 -1.90
N HIS A 77 9.67 -2.36 -1.90
CA HIS A 77 8.93 -1.82 -0.76
C HIS A 77 7.54 -1.34 -1.18
N PHE A 78 6.66 -1.22 -0.20
CA PHE A 78 5.35 -0.60 -0.38
C PHE A 78 5.04 0.38 0.75
N ILE A 79 4.22 1.37 0.42
CA ILE A 79 3.59 2.29 1.36
C ILE A 79 2.12 2.39 1.00
N ILE A 80 1.23 2.20 1.97
CA ILE A 80 -0.19 2.55 1.87
C ILE A 80 -0.43 3.75 2.76
N LEU A 81 -0.71 4.90 2.17
CA LEU A 81 -0.90 6.18 2.84
C LEU A 81 -2.38 6.54 2.90
N ALA A 82 -2.90 6.76 4.11
CA ALA A 82 -4.22 7.33 4.32
C ALA A 82 -4.20 8.86 4.29
N THR A 83 -5.33 9.47 3.96
CA THR A 83 -5.48 10.95 3.87
C THR A 83 -5.26 11.68 5.20
N ASN A 84 -5.33 10.98 6.32
CA ASN A 84 -5.06 11.53 7.66
C ASN A 84 -3.59 11.44 8.08
N GLY A 85 -2.69 10.96 7.20
CA GLY A 85 -1.26 10.83 7.48
C GLY A 85 -0.84 9.51 8.13
N GLU A 86 -1.78 8.62 8.46
CA GLU A 86 -1.47 7.23 8.86
C GLU A 86 -0.95 6.47 7.64
N TYR A 87 0.04 5.60 7.85
CA TYR A 87 0.57 4.78 6.78
C TYR A 87 0.90 3.36 7.24
N LEU A 88 0.88 2.43 6.29
CA LEU A 88 1.38 1.06 6.43
C LEU A 88 2.53 0.87 5.45
N ALA A 89 3.68 0.42 5.92
CA ALA A 89 4.85 0.19 5.07
C ALA A 89 5.50 -1.17 5.35
N GLY A 90 6.28 -1.67 4.39
CA GLY A 90 7.04 -2.90 4.52
C GLY A 90 7.64 -3.36 3.21
N ASP A 91 8.03 -4.63 3.16
CA ASP A 91 8.72 -5.21 2.01
C ASP A 91 7.77 -6.05 1.17
N ILE A 92 7.85 -5.92 -0.15
CA ILE A 92 7.14 -6.76 -1.11
C ILE A 92 7.95 -8.05 -1.32
N VAL A 93 7.31 -9.17 -1.02
CA VAL A 93 7.85 -10.50 -1.30
C VAL A 93 7.44 -10.96 -2.69
N ASN A 94 6.17 -10.74 -3.04
CA ASN A 94 5.62 -11.09 -4.34
C ASN A 94 4.36 -10.27 -4.61
N ALA A 95 3.98 -10.10 -5.87
CA ALA A 95 2.74 -9.45 -6.28
C ALA A 95 2.16 -10.11 -7.53
N GLY A 96 0.84 -10.07 -7.67
CA GLY A 96 0.16 -10.66 -8.83
C GLY A 96 -1.19 -10.03 -9.12
N GLU A 97 -1.73 -10.42 -10.28
CA GLU A 97 -3.09 -10.10 -10.72
C GLU A 97 -4.09 -11.19 -10.32
N ASN A 98 -5.35 -10.97 -10.69
CA ASN A 98 -6.46 -11.91 -10.52
C ASN A 98 -6.68 -12.30 -9.07
N TYR A 99 -6.64 -11.31 -8.16
CA TYR A 99 -7.02 -11.54 -6.77
C TYR A 99 -8.43 -12.13 -6.72
N ARG A 100 -8.56 -13.35 -6.17
CA ARG A 100 -9.83 -13.98 -5.86
C ARG A 100 -9.97 -14.05 -4.35
N LYS A 101 -11.16 -13.79 -3.84
CA LYS A 101 -11.46 -13.95 -2.40
C LYS A 101 -11.13 -15.39 -2.01
N GLY A 102 -10.25 -15.58 -1.03
CA GLY A 102 -9.80 -16.92 -0.60
C GLY A 102 -8.52 -17.43 -1.28
N VAL A 103 -7.82 -16.59 -2.06
CA VAL A 103 -6.44 -16.87 -2.50
C VAL A 103 -5.52 -16.73 -1.29
N THR A 104 -5.45 -17.79 -0.48
CA THR A 104 -4.35 -18.07 0.44
C THR A 104 -3.51 -19.15 -0.22
N GLU A 105 -2.79 -18.79 -1.29
CA GLU A 105 -1.98 -19.74 -2.06
C GLU A 105 -0.85 -20.38 -1.21
N ASP A 106 -0.46 -19.73 -0.11
CA ASP A 106 0.37 -20.29 0.95
C ASP A 106 -0.19 -19.83 2.30
N GLY A 107 -0.36 -20.75 3.26
CA GLY A 107 -0.92 -20.45 4.58
C GLY A 107 -0.17 -19.39 5.39
N GLU A 108 1.01 -18.95 4.94
CA GLU A 108 1.83 -17.93 5.59
C GLU A 108 1.34 -16.49 5.37
N TYR A 109 0.72 -16.18 4.22
CA TYR A 109 0.29 -14.82 3.88
C TYR A 109 -1.23 -14.77 3.83
N THR A 110 -1.82 -14.20 4.87
CA THR A 110 -3.27 -14.16 5.07
C THR A 110 -3.76 -12.74 5.25
N LEU A 111 -5.09 -12.62 5.27
CA LEU A 111 -5.84 -11.37 5.37
C LEU A 111 -6.57 -11.30 6.71
N PRO A 112 -6.74 -10.11 7.32
CA PRO A 112 -7.63 -9.97 8.46
C PRO A 112 -9.06 -10.41 8.05
N PRO A 113 -9.75 -11.24 8.86
CA PRO A 113 -11.09 -11.74 8.56
C PRO A 113 -12.11 -10.64 8.25
N GLU A 114 -11.96 -9.48 8.87
CA GLU A 114 -12.77 -8.29 8.65
C GLU A 114 -12.56 -7.63 7.28
N TYR A 115 -11.45 -7.92 6.59
CA TYR A 115 -11.14 -7.33 5.30
C TYR A 115 -11.59 -8.23 4.14
N MET A 116 -12.87 -8.17 3.82
CA MET A 116 -13.45 -8.86 2.66
C MET A 116 -13.34 -8.01 1.40
N ALA A 117 -12.15 -7.95 0.82
CA ALA A 117 -11.88 -7.17 -0.39
C ALA A 117 -12.41 -7.85 -1.67
N THR A 118 -13.73 -7.95 -1.85
CA THR A 118 -14.38 -8.70 -2.96
C THR A 118 -14.15 -8.13 -4.35
N LYS A 119 -13.63 -6.90 -4.49
CA LYS A 119 -13.50 -6.17 -5.77
C LYS A 119 -12.06 -5.78 -6.13
N MET A 120 -11.07 -6.30 -5.42
CA MET A 120 -9.67 -5.98 -5.73
C MET A 120 -9.17 -6.83 -6.90
N LYS A 121 -8.34 -6.24 -7.76
CA LYS A 121 -7.82 -6.90 -8.97
C LYS A 121 -6.43 -7.50 -8.76
N MET A 122 -5.62 -6.88 -7.90
CA MET A 122 -4.23 -7.25 -7.66
C MET A 122 -4.02 -7.62 -6.18
N TRP A 123 -2.90 -8.27 -5.90
CA TRP A 123 -2.47 -8.62 -4.56
C TRP A 123 -0.96 -8.44 -4.40
N MET A 124 -0.52 -8.16 -3.18
CA MET A 124 0.88 -8.22 -2.77
C MET A 124 1.04 -9.05 -1.49
N ARG A 125 2.05 -9.91 -1.45
CA ARG A 125 2.54 -10.58 -0.24
C ARG A 125 3.58 -9.66 0.36
N ALA A 126 3.33 -9.23 1.59
CA ALA A 126 4.16 -8.28 2.30
C ALA A 126 4.75 -8.90 3.56
N LYS A 127 5.98 -8.51 3.90
CA LYS A 127 6.63 -8.86 5.18
C LYS A 127 7.19 -7.60 5.86
N ASN A 128 7.62 -7.76 7.12
CA ASN A 128 8.18 -6.68 7.94
C ASN A 128 7.24 -5.47 8.05
N VAL A 129 5.92 -5.74 8.03
CA VAL A 129 4.91 -4.69 7.95
C VAL A 129 4.80 -3.90 9.24
N LYS A 130 4.76 -2.58 9.12
CA LYS A 130 4.65 -1.62 10.23
C LYS A 130 3.62 -0.55 9.92
N VAL A 131 2.92 -0.12 10.97
CA VAL A 131 2.03 1.05 10.94
C VAL A 131 2.80 2.25 11.48
N GLY A 132 2.65 3.40 10.84
CA GLY A 132 3.21 4.67 11.27
C GLY A 132 2.23 5.81 11.12
N GLN A 133 2.64 6.98 11.61
CA GLN A 133 1.90 8.23 11.55
C GLN A 133 2.82 9.33 11.04
N ASN A 134 2.24 10.39 10.49
CA ASN A 134 2.98 11.54 9.94
C ASN A 134 4.01 11.11 8.90
N PHE A 135 3.56 10.41 7.84
CA PHE A 135 4.43 10.00 6.74
C PHE A 135 5.28 11.16 6.21
N ASP A 136 6.60 10.96 6.16
CA ASP A 136 7.55 11.93 5.61
C ASP A 136 7.81 11.64 4.12
N PRO A 137 7.33 12.49 3.18
CA PRO A 137 7.58 12.31 1.76
C PRO A 137 8.95 12.83 1.30
N SER A 138 9.73 13.49 2.17
CA SER A 138 10.99 14.16 1.80
C SER A 138 12.07 13.25 1.20
N PRO A 139 12.25 11.98 1.59
CA PRO A 139 13.26 11.12 0.97
C PRO A 139 12.79 10.51 -0.36
N TYR A 140 11.55 10.77 -0.80
CA TYR A 140 10.96 10.13 -1.95
C TYR A 140 10.88 11.04 -3.17
N VAL A 141 11.13 10.46 -4.35
CA VAL A 141 10.95 11.13 -5.64
C VAL A 141 10.09 10.28 -6.57
N LEU A 142 9.24 10.90 -7.39
CA LEU A 142 8.39 10.19 -8.34
C LEU A 142 9.21 9.50 -9.43
N ASP A 143 8.85 8.26 -9.73
CA ASP A 143 9.30 7.55 -10.92
C ASP A 143 8.41 7.93 -12.11
N ASP A 144 8.71 9.08 -12.73
CA ASP A 144 8.04 9.49 -13.96
C ASP A 144 8.80 8.99 -15.18
N PHE A 145 8.29 7.92 -15.78
CA PHE A 145 8.78 7.34 -17.05
C PHE A 145 8.74 8.30 -18.25
N ARG A 146 8.16 9.50 -18.13
CA ARG A 146 7.91 10.40 -19.26
C ARG A 146 8.93 11.51 -19.45
N ASP A 147 9.79 11.78 -18.47
CA ASP A 147 10.73 12.88 -18.57
C ASP A 147 12.00 12.60 -17.75
N ASP A 148 13.01 12.06 -18.42
CA ASP A 148 14.31 11.66 -17.85
C ASP A 148 15.12 12.85 -17.27
N SER A 149 14.62 14.08 -17.43
CA SER A 149 15.35 15.30 -17.11
C SER A 149 14.95 15.98 -15.79
N THR A 150 13.82 15.61 -15.17
CA THR A 150 13.34 16.26 -13.94
C THR A 150 12.94 15.27 -12.85
N THR A 151 13.80 15.13 -11.84
CA THR A 151 13.44 14.49 -10.57
C THR A 151 12.35 15.32 -9.89
N ARG A 152 11.18 14.73 -9.64
CA ARG A 152 10.08 15.42 -8.95
C ARG A 152 9.97 14.91 -7.52
N PRO A 153 10.24 15.76 -6.51
CA PRO A 153 10.03 15.40 -5.12
C PRO A 153 8.58 14.97 -4.87
N LEU A 154 8.41 13.90 -4.09
CA LEU A 154 7.08 13.44 -3.70
C LEU A 154 6.37 14.51 -2.85
N ALA A 155 7.10 15.24 -2.01
CA ALA A 155 6.56 16.31 -1.16
C ALA A 155 5.75 17.36 -1.95
N ASP A 156 6.20 17.71 -3.16
CA ASP A 156 5.57 18.74 -3.99
C ASP A 156 4.32 18.23 -4.74
N THR A 157 4.21 16.91 -4.88
CA THR A 157 3.26 16.27 -5.80
C THR A 157 2.21 15.41 -5.10
N ILE A 158 2.50 14.92 -3.90
CA ILE A 158 1.63 13.95 -3.20
C ILE A 158 0.27 14.54 -2.84
N ASN A 159 0.19 15.83 -2.53
CA ASN A 159 -1.06 16.50 -2.16
C ASN A 159 -1.85 17.02 -3.37
N SER A 160 -1.17 17.37 -4.46
CA SER A 160 -1.79 17.92 -5.67
C SER A 160 -2.20 16.84 -6.68
N SER A 161 -1.58 15.66 -6.62
CA SER A 161 -1.86 14.53 -7.50
C SER A 161 -3.23 13.90 -7.21
N LYS A 162 -3.93 13.47 -8.27
CA LYS A 162 -5.14 12.65 -8.19
C LYS A 162 -4.86 11.14 -8.35
N CYS A 163 -3.61 10.73 -8.54
CA CYS A 163 -3.27 9.31 -8.75
C CYS A 163 -3.31 8.51 -7.43
N SER A 164 -4.18 7.50 -7.34
CA SER A 164 -4.27 6.63 -6.16
C SER A 164 -3.12 5.63 -6.03
N ALA A 165 -2.29 5.47 -7.07
CA ALA A 165 -1.10 4.63 -7.05
C ALA A 165 0.04 5.33 -7.78
N MET A 166 1.26 5.29 -7.22
CA MET A 166 2.48 5.88 -7.77
C MET A 166 3.66 4.93 -7.55
N ILE A 167 4.67 4.99 -8.41
CA ILE A 167 5.99 4.44 -8.11
C ILE A 167 6.89 5.58 -7.68
N VAL A 168 7.63 5.35 -6.61
CA VAL A 168 8.57 6.32 -6.05
C VAL A 168 9.90 5.64 -5.78
N TYR A 169 10.97 6.42 -5.83
CA TYR A 169 12.30 6.00 -5.38
C TYR A 169 12.54 6.53 -3.98
N ASP A 170 12.96 5.65 -3.07
CA ASP A 170 13.41 6.00 -1.72
C ASP A 170 14.91 6.32 -1.76
N LEU A 171 15.26 7.60 -1.65
CA LEU A 171 16.64 8.05 -1.70
C LEU A 171 17.39 7.81 -0.38
N SER A 172 16.70 7.42 0.70
CA SER A 172 17.34 7.09 1.98
C SER A 172 18.00 5.70 1.96
N ILE A 173 17.59 4.84 1.01
CA ILE A 173 18.17 3.52 0.81
C ILE A 173 19.46 3.69 -0.01
N GLN A 174 20.60 3.72 0.67
CA GLN A 174 21.91 3.63 0.04
C GLN A 174 22.30 2.15 -0.11
N GLU A 175 22.55 1.70 -1.34
CA GLU A 175 23.25 0.42 -1.52
C GLU A 175 24.71 0.59 -1.10
N GLY A 176 25.21 -0.33 -0.28
CA GLY A 176 26.63 -0.44 0.00
C GLY A 176 27.39 -0.62 -1.31
N ALA A 177 28.45 0.15 -1.48
CA ALA A 177 29.40 0.03 -2.58
C ALA A 177 30.22 -1.27 -2.45
N ASP A 178 29.57 -2.42 -2.50
CA ASP A 178 30.22 -3.73 -2.44
C ASP A 178 30.16 -4.40 -3.82
N PHE A 179 30.74 -3.74 -4.81
CA PHE A 179 31.17 -4.38 -6.04
C PHE A 179 32.47 -3.71 -6.47
N TYR A 180 33.60 -4.18 -5.94
CA TYR A 180 34.91 -4.37 -6.58
C TYR A 180 35.93 -4.70 -5.47
N GLU A 181 36.09 -5.99 -5.16
CA GLU A 181 37.37 -6.59 -4.74
C GLU A 181 37.67 -7.77 -5.66
#